data_AF-A0A7S4I7A2-F1
#
_entry.id   AF-A0A7S4I7A2-F1
#
_cell.length_a   1.000
_cell.length_b   1.000
_cell.length_c   1.000
_cell.angle_alpha   90.00
_cell.angle_beta   90.00
_cell.angle_gamma   90.00
#
_symmetry.space_group_name_H-M   'P 1'
#
loop_
_entity.id
_entity.type
_entity.pdbx_description
1 polymer ?
#
loop_
_entity_poly.entity_id
_entity_poly.type
_entity_poly.pdbx_seq_one_letter_code
_entity_poly.pdbx_strand_id
1 'polypeptide(L)'
;TWYRHVGCNEGDLTIAVSQLLLDQATISPQNLHILGIDLDHQLIERAKQKSDFIDFQHDNFMVSPIPDDFLAQRGQKNFELVFALSITMWIHLNNGDEGLDSFLEKLCRLSKNLIIEPHPWKCYLSMRKRNKKNKTELPYSLDTLKIRNDVVQHIEAKLEQLHFKLMGTLGVTKWERKILWYQRVDIEAVTNKEPDA
;
A
#
# COMPACT_ATOMS: atom_id res chain seq x y z
N THR A 1 -13.99 -11.17 -5.23
CA THR A 1 -12.78 -10.75 -4.52
C THR A 1 -12.51 -9.28 -4.75
N TRP A 2 -12.30 -8.53 -3.68
CA TRP A 2 -12.08 -7.07 -3.72
C TRP A 2 -10.64 -6.72 -3.37
N TYR A 3 -9.99 -5.98 -4.26
CA TYR A 3 -8.63 -5.49 -4.10
C TYR A 3 -8.56 -3.97 -4.13
N ARG A 4 -7.57 -3.39 -3.44
CA ARG A 4 -7.31 -1.95 -3.48
C ARG A 4 -5.84 -1.66 -3.78
N HIS A 5 -5.58 -0.76 -4.72
CA HIS A 5 -4.24 -0.26 -5.00
C HIS A 5 -4.15 1.21 -4.57
N VAL A 6 -3.30 1.48 -3.58
CA VAL A 6 -3.07 2.84 -3.07
C VAL A 6 -1.90 3.47 -3.81
N GLY A 7 -2.12 4.66 -4.37
CA GLY A 7 -1.13 5.37 -5.20
C GLY A 7 -0.94 4.71 -6.56
N CYS A 8 -2.04 4.44 -7.25
CA CYS A 8 -2.07 3.68 -8.49
C CYS A 8 -1.46 4.40 -9.70
N ASN A 9 -1.09 5.68 -9.55
CA ASN A 9 -0.59 6.55 -10.60
C ASN A 9 -1.56 6.56 -11.81
N GLU A 10 -1.06 6.47 -13.04
CA GLU A 10 -1.88 6.36 -14.24
C GLU A 10 -2.32 4.92 -14.58
N GLY A 11 -2.35 4.02 -13.59
CA GLY A 11 -3.06 2.74 -13.67
C GLY A 11 -2.29 1.55 -14.26
N ASP A 12 -1.13 1.75 -14.91
CA ASP A 12 -0.45 0.68 -15.68
C ASP A 12 -0.15 -0.58 -14.86
N LEU A 13 0.40 -0.40 -13.65
CA LEU A 13 0.71 -1.52 -12.77
C LEU A 13 -0.57 -2.21 -12.27
N THR A 14 -1.62 -1.43 -12.02
CA THR A 14 -2.93 -1.97 -11.58
C THR A 14 -3.53 -2.86 -12.66
N ILE A 15 -3.43 -2.43 -13.93
CA ILE A 15 -3.91 -3.18 -15.09
C ILE A 15 -3.07 -4.45 -15.31
N ALA A 16 -1.75 -4.35 -15.19
CA ALA A 16 -0.88 -5.52 -15.30
C ALA A 16 -1.20 -6.56 -14.21
N VAL A 17 -1.41 -6.12 -12.97
CA VAL A 17 -1.81 -7.00 -11.86
C VAL A 17 -3.19 -7.61 -12.11
N SER A 18 -4.15 -6.84 -12.62
CA SER A 18 -5.48 -7.39 -12.93
C SER A 18 -5.41 -8.50 -13.96
N GLN A 19 -4.61 -8.32 -15.01
CA GLN A 19 -4.43 -9.34 -16.05
C GLN A 19 -3.80 -10.61 -15.48
N LEU A 20 -2.75 -10.47 -14.66
CA LEU A 20 -2.10 -11.61 -13.99
C LEU A 20 -3.07 -12.39 -13.09
N LEU A 21 -3.96 -11.70 -12.38
CA LEU A 21 -4.95 -12.33 -11.50
C LEU A 21 -6.00 -13.10 -12.30
N LEU A 22 -6.44 -12.56 -13.43
CA LEU A 22 -7.38 -13.24 -14.33
C LEU A 22 -6.73 -14.48 -14.97
N ASP A 23 -5.47 -14.37 -15.39
CA ASP A 23 -4.77 -15.44 -16.10
C ASP A 23 -4.31 -16.57 -15.17
N GLN A 24 -3.82 -16.24 -13.97
CA GLN A 24 -3.12 -17.20 -13.10
C GLN A 24 -3.91 -17.61 -11.85
N ALA A 25 -4.75 -16.73 -11.29
CA ALA A 25 -5.39 -16.96 -9.99
C ALA A 25 -6.76 -17.66 -10.09
N THR A 26 -7.16 -18.11 -11.29
CA THR A 26 -8.48 -18.75 -11.55
C THR A 26 -9.67 -17.89 -11.07
N ILE A 27 -9.50 -16.57 -10.99
CA ILE A 27 -10.57 -15.65 -10.61
C ILE A 27 -11.33 -15.29 -11.88
N SER A 28 -12.63 -15.57 -11.93
CA SER A 28 -13.46 -15.15 -13.06
C SER A 28 -13.55 -13.61 -13.11
N PRO A 29 -13.65 -13.00 -14.30
CA PRO A 29 -13.76 -11.55 -14.44
C PRO A 29 -14.90 -10.93 -13.62
N GLN A 30 -16.04 -11.64 -13.50
CA GLN A 30 -17.21 -11.19 -12.74
C GLN A 30 -16.95 -11.13 -11.23
N ASN A 31 -15.93 -11.85 -10.76
CA ASN A 31 -15.57 -11.97 -9.35
C ASN A 31 -14.31 -11.20 -9.00
N LEU A 32 -13.69 -10.46 -9.93
CA LEU A 32 -12.53 -9.63 -9.64
C LEU A 32 -12.96 -8.16 -9.65
N HIS A 33 -12.82 -7.50 -8.50
CA HIS A 33 -13.07 -6.07 -8.36
C HIS A 33 -11.83 -5.38 -7.82
N ILE A 34 -11.36 -4.35 -8.52
CA ILE A 34 -10.17 -3.60 -8.14
C ILE A 34 -10.52 -2.13 -8.06
N LEU A 35 -10.14 -1.51 -6.94
CA LEU A 35 -10.21 -0.06 -6.74
C LEU A 35 -8.79 0.51 -6.73
N GLY A 36 -8.43 1.26 -7.78
CA GLY A 36 -7.19 2.03 -7.84
C GLY A 36 -7.43 3.46 -7.37
N ILE A 37 -6.64 3.96 -6.43
CA ILE A 37 -6.74 5.35 -5.99
C ILE A 37 -5.42 6.10 -6.11
N ASP A 38 -5.51 7.40 -6.38
CA ASP A 38 -4.37 8.30 -6.39
C ASP A 38 -4.79 9.71 -5.97
N LEU A 39 -3.83 10.48 -5.44
CA LEU A 39 -4.03 11.85 -4.99
C LEU A 39 -4.05 12.84 -6.17
N ASP A 40 -3.51 12.46 -7.33
CA ASP A 40 -3.50 13.30 -8.52
C ASP A 40 -4.68 12.98 -9.46
N HIS A 41 -5.63 13.90 -9.56
CA HIS A 41 -6.78 13.80 -10.45
C HIS A 41 -6.40 13.57 -11.91
N GLN A 42 -5.33 14.19 -12.42
CA GLN A 42 -4.92 14.02 -13.82
C GLN A 42 -4.36 12.63 -14.11
N LEU A 43 -3.70 12.00 -13.13
CA LEU A 43 -3.25 10.61 -13.26
C LEU A 43 -4.45 9.66 -13.28
N ILE A 44 -5.46 9.92 -12.44
CA ILE A 44 -6.70 9.13 -12.43
C ILE A 44 -7.47 9.24 -13.74
N GLU A 45 -7.61 10.44 -14.31
CA GLU A 45 -8.27 10.58 -15.61
C GLU A 45 -7.52 9.85 -16.73
N ARG A 46 -6.19 9.82 -16.69
CA ARG A 46 -5.39 8.96 -17.59
C ARG A 46 -5.59 7.47 -17.34
N ALA A 47 -5.70 7.06 -16.08
CA ALA A 47 -5.94 5.66 -15.72
C ALA A 47 -7.30 5.16 -16.23
N LYS A 48 -8.35 5.96 -16.06
CA LYS A 48 -9.71 5.65 -16.55
C LYS A 48 -9.76 5.46 -18.06
N GLN A 49 -8.95 6.19 -18.82
CA GLN A 49 -8.87 6.03 -20.28
C GLN A 49 -8.24 4.69 -20.71
N LYS A 50 -7.54 4.00 -19.81
CA LYS A 50 -6.82 2.75 -20.13
C LYS A 50 -7.60 1.49 -19.78
N SER A 51 -8.64 1.56 -18.94
CA SER A 51 -9.41 0.38 -18.53
C SER A 51 -10.79 0.74 -17.99
N ASP A 52 -11.81 0.11 -18.56
CA ASP A 52 -13.19 0.13 -18.05
C ASP A 52 -13.45 -0.97 -17.00
N PHE A 53 -12.48 -1.86 -16.78
CA PHE A 53 -12.60 -3.00 -15.87
C PHE A 53 -12.25 -2.65 -14.42
N ILE A 54 -11.43 -1.63 -14.22
CA ILE A 54 -10.92 -1.21 -12.90
C ILE A 54 -11.58 0.10 -12.52
N ASP A 55 -12.05 0.19 -11.27
CA ASP A 55 -12.57 1.45 -10.73
C ASP A 55 -11.40 2.32 -10.28
N PHE A 56 -11.20 3.46 -10.95
CA PHE A 56 -10.16 4.42 -10.63
C PHE A 56 -10.75 5.69 -10.01
N GLN A 57 -10.28 6.06 -8.82
CA GLN A 57 -10.82 7.20 -8.07
C GLN A 57 -9.73 8.16 -7.62
N HIS A 58 -10.02 9.46 -7.74
CA HIS A 58 -9.21 10.52 -7.16
C HIS A 58 -9.54 10.60 -5.67
N ASP A 59 -8.59 10.19 -4.82
CA ASP A 59 -8.83 10.01 -3.40
C ASP A 59 -7.55 10.22 -2.57
N ASN A 60 -7.69 10.89 -1.43
CA ASN A 60 -6.57 11.05 -0.48
C ASN A 60 -6.63 9.96 0.59
N PHE A 61 -5.87 8.89 0.37
CA PHE A 61 -5.85 7.75 1.29
C PHE A 61 -5.54 8.11 2.75
N MET A 62 -4.83 9.21 3.04
CA MET A 62 -4.52 9.57 4.42
C MET A 62 -5.74 10.05 5.20
N VAL A 63 -6.59 10.88 4.59
CA VAL A 63 -7.70 11.56 5.28
C VAL A 63 -9.06 10.97 4.95
N SER A 64 -9.20 10.31 3.80
CA SER A 64 -10.49 9.82 3.36
C SER A 64 -11.05 8.80 4.35
N PRO A 65 -12.37 8.82 4.61
CA PRO A 65 -12.94 7.92 5.57
C PRO A 65 -12.63 6.48 5.18
N ILE A 66 -12.60 5.65 6.21
CA ILE A 66 -12.57 4.24 6.03
C ILE A 66 -13.79 3.87 5.18
N PRO A 67 -13.64 3.13 4.08
CA PRO A 67 -14.77 2.64 3.30
C PRO A 67 -15.58 1.59 4.06
N ASP A 68 -15.90 1.80 5.34
CA ASP A 68 -16.78 0.92 6.11
C ASP A 68 -18.10 0.80 5.35
N ASP A 69 -18.67 1.90 4.85
CA ASP A 69 -19.87 1.86 4.01
C ASP A 69 -19.64 1.16 2.67
N PHE A 70 -18.54 1.43 1.96
CA PHE A 70 -18.29 0.83 0.65
C PHE A 70 -18.06 -0.68 0.74
N LEU A 71 -17.32 -1.15 1.73
CA LEU A 71 -17.11 -2.58 1.97
C LEU A 71 -18.34 -3.25 2.60
N ALA A 72 -19.02 -2.59 3.56
CA ALA A 72 -20.21 -3.13 4.22
C ALA A 72 -21.41 -3.26 3.28
N GLN A 73 -21.63 -2.29 2.37
CA GLN A 73 -22.62 -2.42 1.29
C GLN A 73 -22.39 -3.66 0.41
N ARG A 74 -21.16 -4.20 0.41
CA ARG A 74 -20.74 -5.36 -0.36
C ARG A 74 -20.54 -6.61 0.52
N GLY A 75 -20.97 -6.55 1.79
CA GLY A 75 -20.86 -7.67 2.75
C GLY A 75 -19.43 -8.04 3.13
N GLN A 76 -18.47 -7.13 2.95
CA GLN A 76 -17.05 -7.36 3.26
C GLN A 76 -16.62 -6.48 4.44
N LYS A 77 -15.72 -7.01 5.29
CA LYS A 77 -15.08 -6.23 6.38
C LYS A 77 -13.72 -5.65 5.95
N ASN A 78 -13.01 -6.34 5.05
CA ASN A 78 -11.68 -5.97 4.59
C ASN A 78 -11.55 -6.30 3.09
N PHE A 79 -10.64 -5.61 2.40
CA PHE A 79 -10.15 -6.04 1.10
C PHE A 79 -9.36 -7.33 1.27
N GLU A 80 -9.51 -8.26 0.32
CA GLU A 80 -8.74 -9.50 0.31
C GLU A 80 -7.25 -9.21 0.13
N LEU A 81 -6.93 -8.16 -0.63
CA LEU A 81 -5.57 -7.68 -0.86
C LEU A 81 -5.54 -6.16 -1.04
N VAL A 82 -4.59 -5.53 -0.35
CA VAL A 82 -4.23 -4.12 -0.58
C VAL A 82 -2.78 -4.07 -1.04
N PHE A 83 -2.50 -3.24 -2.05
CA PHE A 83 -1.15 -3.00 -2.54
C PHE A 83 -0.76 -1.54 -2.31
N ALA A 84 0.47 -1.32 -1.81
CA ALA A 84 1.09 -0.01 -1.60
C ALA A 84 2.52 -0.05 -2.17
N LEU A 85 2.62 0.15 -3.48
CA LEU A 85 3.85 -0.02 -4.23
C LEU A 85 4.46 1.35 -4.55
N SER A 86 5.77 1.51 -4.32
CA SER A 86 6.48 2.76 -4.60
C SER A 86 5.79 4.04 -4.09
N ILE A 87 5.15 4.00 -2.89
CA ILE A 87 4.51 5.18 -2.28
C ILE A 87 4.94 5.56 -0.87
N THR A 88 5.57 4.65 -0.12
CA THR A 88 5.93 4.83 1.30
C THR A 88 6.75 6.08 1.60
N MET A 89 7.71 6.42 0.73
CA MET A 89 8.50 7.65 0.85
C MET A 89 7.64 8.90 0.76
N TRP A 90 6.71 8.94 -0.19
CA TRP A 90 5.85 10.09 -0.42
C TRP A 90 4.91 10.33 0.75
N ILE A 91 4.33 9.26 1.30
CA ILE A 91 3.52 9.34 2.52
C ILE A 91 4.34 9.95 3.65
N HIS A 92 5.53 9.39 3.90
CA HIS A 92 6.39 9.82 4.99
C HIS A 92 6.86 11.30 4.83
N LEU A 93 7.26 11.69 3.62
CA LEU A 93 7.71 13.06 3.33
C LEU A 93 6.59 14.11 3.42
N ASN A 94 5.32 13.73 3.25
CA ASN A 94 4.19 14.65 3.30
C ASN A 94 3.50 14.70 4.66
N ASN A 95 3.68 13.68 5.50
CA ASN A 95 2.90 13.51 6.73
C ASN A 95 3.76 13.21 7.97
N GLY A 96 5.09 13.18 7.85
CA GLY A 96 6.01 12.92 8.95
C GLY A 96 5.97 11.47 9.46
N ASP A 97 6.69 11.21 10.56
CA ASP A 97 6.80 9.89 11.18
C ASP A 97 5.40 9.34 11.57
N GLU A 98 4.57 10.18 12.20
CA GLU A 98 3.19 9.82 12.60
C GLU A 98 2.32 9.48 11.38
N GLY A 99 2.51 10.18 10.27
CA GLY A 99 1.81 9.91 9.04
C GLY A 99 2.20 8.57 8.40
N LEU A 100 3.47 8.18 8.49
CA LEU A 100 3.90 6.84 8.05
C LEU A 100 3.24 5.74 8.90
N ASP A 101 3.23 5.90 10.23
CA ASP A 101 2.59 4.96 11.13
C ASP A 101 1.08 4.86 10.89
N SER A 102 0.39 6.00 10.81
CA SER A 102 -1.05 6.07 10.54
C SER A 102 -1.42 5.43 9.20
N PHE A 103 -0.55 5.59 8.20
CA PHE A 103 -0.71 4.96 6.89
C PHE A 103 -0.65 3.43 6.99
N LEU A 104 0.35 2.89 7.69
CA LEU A 104 0.50 1.44 7.88
C LEU A 104 -0.68 0.86 8.67
N GLU A 105 -1.11 1.54 9.73
CA GLU A 105 -2.29 1.16 10.52
C GLU A 105 -3.55 1.10 9.64
N LYS A 106 -3.74 2.08 8.77
CA LYS A 106 -4.88 2.11 7.84
C LYS A 106 -4.80 1.01 6.78
N LEU A 107 -3.62 0.76 6.21
CA LEU A 107 -3.40 -0.35 5.27
C LEU A 107 -3.75 -1.69 5.92
N CYS A 108 -3.19 -1.94 7.11
CA CYS A 108 -3.44 -3.16 7.88
C CYS A 108 -4.93 -3.29 8.19
N ARG A 109 -5.58 -2.28 8.76
CA ARG A 109 -7.00 -2.34 9.11
C ARG A 109 -7.92 -2.61 7.90
N LEU A 110 -7.52 -2.20 6.69
CA LEU A 110 -8.31 -2.42 5.48
C LEU A 110 -8.06 -3.75 4.78
N SER A 111 -7.05 -4.53 5.15
CA SER A 111 -6.59 -5.68 4.37
C SER A 111 -6.63 -7.00 5.12
N LYS A 112 -6.75 -8.11 4.37
CA LYS A 112 -6.33 -9.45 4.83
C LYS A 112 -4.90 -9.76 4.40
N ASN A 113 -4.55 -9.38 3.17
CA ASN A 113 -3.19 -9.43 2.63
C ASN A 113 -2.72 -8.03 2.28
N LEU A 114 -1.47 -7.72 2.60
CA LEU A 114 -0.81 -6.48 2.21
C LEU A 114 0.42 -6.80 1.37
N ILE A 115 0.49 -6.20 0.19
CA ILE A 115 1.72 -6.16 -0.60
C ILE A 115 2.28 -4.74 -0.55
N ILE A 116 3.53 -4.59 -0.10
CA ILE A 116 4.16 -3.29 0.09
C ILE A 116 5.57 -3.28 -0.50
N GLU A 117 5.96 -2.13 -1.07
CA GLU A 117 7.32 -1.87 -1.53
C GLU A 117 7.89 -0.69 -0.72
N PRO A 118 8.57 -0.95 0.42
CA PRO A 118 9.20 0.09 1.22
C PRO A 118 10.33 0.78 0.47
N HIS A 119 10.36 2.11 0.53
CA HIS A 119 11.49 2.88 0.03
C HIS A 119 12.59 2.97 1.09
N PRO A 120 13.83 2.58 0.77
CA PRO A 120 14.96 2.79 1.65
C PRO A 120 15.33 4.27 1.74
N TRP A 121 16.03 4.65 2.82
CA TRP A 121 16.45 6.03 3.08
C TRP A 121 17.25 6.67 1.92
N LYS A 122 18.00 5.87 1.13
CA LYS A 122 18.70 6.34 -0.08
C LYS A 122 17.77 7.06 -1.08
N CYS A 123 16.49 6.70 -1.14
CA CYS A 123 15.49 7.35 -1.97
C CYS A 123 15.18 8.78 -1.47
N TYR A 124 15.05 8.97 -0.15
CA TYR A 124 14.82 10.27 0.48
C TYR A 124 15.99 11.24 0.19
N LEU A 125 17.22 10.74 0.33
CA LEU A 125 18.43 11.52 0.02
C LEU A 125 18.50 11.92 -1.46
N SER A 126 18.11 11.01 -2.35
CA SER A 126 18.06 11.26 -3.79
C SER A 126 17.02 12.33 -4.13
N MET A 127 15.86 12.29 -3.47
CA MET A 127 14.82 13.31 -3.61
C MET A 127 15.31 14.68 -3.12
N ARG A 128 15.96 14.77 -1.96
CA ARG A 128 16.56 16.04 -1.48
C ARG A 128 17.57 16.61 -2.47
N LYS A 129 18.44 15.77 -3.06
CA LYS A 129 19.38 16.22 -4.09
C LYS A 129 18.66 16.77 -5.32
N ARG A 130 17.61 16.09 -5.78
CA ARG A 130 16.78 16.54 -6.92
C ARG A 130 16.09 17.88 -6.62
N ASN A 131 15.52 18.04 -5.43
CA ASN A 131 14.85 19.27 -5.02
C ASN A 131 15.81 20.46 -4.92
N LYS A 132 17.01 20.27 -4.33
CA LYS A 132 18.07 21.28 -4.33
C LYS A 132 18.46 21.72 -5.74
N LYS A 133 18.59 20.76 -6.67
CA LYS A 133 18.91 21.06 -8.08
C LYS A 133 17.80 21.83 -8.77
N ASN A 134 16.55 21.48 -8.51
CA ASN A 134 15.37 22.07 -9.14
C ASN A 134 14.87 23.33 -8.42
N LYS A 135 15.51 23.75 -7.32
CA LYS A 135 15.08 24.85 -6.45
C LYS A 135 13.64 24.70 -5.97
N THR A 136 13.25 23.46 -5.65
CA THR A 136 11.94 23.12 -5.09
C THR A 136 12.10 22.71 -3.63
N GLU A 137 11.06 22.95 -2.84
CA GLU A 137 11.05 22.58 -1.42
C GLU A 137 10.43 21.20 -1.19
N LEU A 138 10.85 20.54 -0.12
CA LEU A 138 10.16 19.35 0.39
C LEU A 138 9.02 19.80 1.32
N PRO A 139 7.88 19.09 1.35
CA PRO A 139 6.79 19.39 2.28
C PRO A 139 7.24 19.32 3.75
N TYR A 140 8.09 18.35 4.09
CA TYR A 140 8.79 18.26 5.37
C TYR A 140 10.30 18.42 5.20
N SER A 141 10.94 19.06 6.19
CA SER A 141 12.39 18.97 6.33
C SER A 141 12.79 17.54 6.66
N LEU A 142 13.72 16.95 5.90
CA LEU A 142 14.27 15.64 6.24
C LEU A 142 14.92 15.61 7.63
N ASP A 143 15.33 16.77 8.13
CA ASP A 143 16.02 16.90 9.41
C ASP A 143 15.05 16.81 10.60
N THR A 144 13.73 16.90 10.38
CA THR A 144 12.71 16.73 11.43
C THR A 144 12.24 15.28 11.58
N LEU A 145 12.43 14.43 10.55
CA LEU A 145 12.05 13.02 10.61
C LEU A 145 12.94 12.26 11.59
N LYS A 146 12.38 11.36 12.38
CA LYS A 146 13.13 10.49 13.30
C LYS A 146 13.39 9.12 12.68
N ILE A 147 12.44 8.61 11.92
CA ILE A 147 12.57 7.35 11.17
C ILE A 147 13.42 7.64 9.93
N ARG A 148 14.63 7.09 9.84
CA ARG A 148 15.60 7.47 8.80
C ARG A 148 16.23 6.26 8.13
N ASN A 149 17.47 5.95 8.50
CA ASN A 149 18.28 4.89 7.90
C ASN A 149 17.65 3.51 8.10
N ASP A 150 16.78 3.41 9.10
CA ASP A 150 16.02 2.25 9.56
C ASP A 150 14.56 2.24 9.07
N VAL A 151 14.18 3.11 8.12
CA VAL A 151 12.77 3.22 7.67
C VAL A 151 12.16 1.90 7.19
N VAL A 152 12.94 1.02 6.56
CA VAL A 152 12.46 -0.30 6.14
C VAL A 152 12.19 -1.17 7.36
N GLN A 153 13.15 -1.25 8.28
CA GLN A 153 13.05 -2.02 9.52
C GLN A 153 11.90 -1.51 10.40
N HIS A 154 11.69 -0.20 10.46
CA HIS A 154 10.55 0.42 11.15
C HIS A 154 9.22 -0.03 10.55
N ILE A 155 9.09 0.01 9.21
CA ILE A 155 7.88 -0.49 8.52
C ILE A 155 7.66 -1.97 8.83
N GLU A 156 8.70 -2.81 8.73
CA GLU A 156 8.59 -4.25 9.00
C GLU A 156 8.14 -4.52 10.45
N ALA A 157 8.77 -3.86 11.43
CA ALA A 157 8.44 -3.98 12.85
C ALA A 157 7.02 -3.48 13.17
N LYS A 158 6.60 -2.35 12.58
CA LYS A 158 5.25 -1.81 12.75
C LYS A 158 4.19 -2.76 12.17
N LEU A 159 4.44 -3.35 11.01
CA LEU A 159 3.52 -4.34 10.43
C LEU A 159 3.40 -5.58 11.32
N GLU A 160 4.50 -6.08 11.87
CA GLU A 160 4.48 -7.20 12.82
C GLU A 160 3.69 -6.84 14.09
N GLN A 161 3.91 -5.65 14.66
CA GLN A 161 3.13 -5.13 15.80
C GLN A 161 1.62 -5.05 15.49
N LEU A 162 1.25 -4.81 14.24
CA LEU A 162 -0.14 -4.75 13.77
C LEU A 162 -0.71 -6.13 13.42
N HIS A 163 -0.04 -7.22 13.82
CA HIS A 163 -0.43 -8.61 13.56
C HIS A 163 -0.44 -8.97 12.07
N PHE A 164 0.46 -8.37 11.29
CA PHE A 164 0.72 -8.74 9.91
C PHE A 164 2.06 -9.48 9.84
N LYS A 165 2.00 -10.77 9.54
CA LYS A 165 3.18 -11.63 9.42
C LYS A 165 3.74 -11.56 8.00
N LEU A 166 5.05 -11.43 7.88
CA LEU A 166 5.73 -11.53 6.60
C LEU A 166 5.60 -12.96 6.06
N MET A 167 4.98 -13.10 4.90
CA MET A 167 4.79 -14.39 4.22
C MET A 167 5.88 -14.65 3.18
N GLY A 168 6.45 -13.60 2.59
CA GLY A 168 7.56 -13.74 1.66
C GLY A 168 7.94 -12.45 0.94
N THR A 169 9.04 -12.53 0.19
CA THR A 169 9.45 -11.51 -0.78
C THR A 169 9.03 -11.97 -2.17
N LEU A 170 8.17 -11.20 -2.84
CA LEU A 170 7.65 -11.52 -4.18
C LEU A 170 8.63 -11.17 -5.29
N GLY A 171 9.63 -10.34 -4.99
CA GLY A 171 10.67 -9.96 -5.93
C GLY A 171 11.47 -8.77 -5.46
N VAL A 172 12.46 -8.40 -6.27
CA VAL A 172 13.30 -7.22 -6.06
C VAL A 172 13.26 -6.38 -7.33
N THR A 173 12.93 -5.10 -7.19
CA THR A 173 12.91 -4.18 -8.34
C THR A 173 14.33 -3.88 -8.81
N LYS A 174 14.48 -3.33 -10.03
CA LYS A 174 15.78 -2.86 -10.55
C LYS A 174 16.47 -1.80 -9.68
N TRP A 175 15.75 -1.23 -8.71
CA TRP A 175 16.25 -0.24 -7.76
C TRP A 175 16.63 -0.87 -6.41
N GLU A 176 16.72 -2.21 -6.37
CA GLU A 176 17.05 -3.01 -5.19
C GLU A 176 16.03 -2.86 -4.05
N ARG A 177 14.75 -2.60 -4.38
CA ARG A 177 13.67 -2.55 -3.40
C ARG A 177 12.91 -3.85 -3.42
N LYS A 178 12.70 -4.43 -2.23
CA LYS A 178 11.93 -5.67 -2.09
C LYS A 178 10.44 -5.37 -2.18
N ILE A 179 9.71 -6.25 -2.87
CA ILE A 179 8.24 -6.30 -2.82
C ILE A 179 7.89 -7.37 -1.79
N LEU A 180 7.29 -6.95 -0.69
CA LEU A 180 7.03 -7.79 0.47
C LEU A 180 5.54 -8.12 0.54
N TRP A 181 5.22 -9.37 0.86
CA TRP A 181 3.86 -9.82 1.12
C TRP A 181 3.69 -10.15 2.59
N TYR A 182 2.70 -9.50 3.20
CA TYR A 182 2.26 -9.73 4.57
C TYR A 182 0.82 -10.25 4.58
N GLN A 183 0.52 -11.08 5.58
CA GLN A 183 -0.83 -11.59 5.83
C GLN A 183 -1.24 -11.30 7.26
N ARG A 184 -2.50 -10.87 7.45
CA ARG A 184 -3.10 -10.72 8.77
C ARG A 184 -3.14 -12.07 9.48
N VAL A 185 -2.74 -12.08 10.75
CA VAL A 185 -2.93 -13.21 11.65
C VAL A 185 -4.17 -12.93 12.49
N ASP A 186 -5.20 -13.77 12.37
CA ASP A 186 -6.40 -13.65 13.21
C ASP A 186 -6.07 -14.06 14.64
N ILE A 187 -6.30 -13.15 15.59
CA ILE A 187 -5.97 -13.35 17.01
C ILE A 187 -6.85 -14.46 17.64
N GLU A 188 -8.05 -14.71 17.12
CA GLU A 188 -8.96 -15.77 17.58
C GLU A 188 -8.39 -17.19 17.40
N ALA A 189 -7.43 -17.39 16.49
CA ALA A 189 -6.80 -18.69 16.27
C ALA A 189 -5.70 -19.03 17.30
N VAL A 190 -5.26 -18.05 18.10
CA VAL A 190 -4.17 -18.21 19.08
C VAL A 190 -4.69 -18.63 20.46
N THR A 191 -5.94 -18.30 20.80
CA THR A 191 -6.54 -18.64 22.10
C THR A 191 -7.16 -20.04 22.19
N ASN A 192 -7.24 -20.78 21.08
CA ASN A 192 -7.77 -22.15 21.04
C ASN A 192 -6.69 -23.25 20.92
N LYS A 193 -5.41 -22.91 21.14
CA LYS A 193 -4.41 -23.92 21.46
C LYS A 193 -4.28 -24.00 22.98
N GLU A 194 -5.19 -24.73 23.60
CA GLU A 194 -4.89 -25.35 24.89
C GLU A 194 -3.60 -26.18 24.74
N PRO A 195 -2.67 -26.16 25.70
CA PRO A 195 -1.55 -27.07 25.68
C PRO A 195 -2.09 -28.49 25.86
N ASP A 196 -1.91 -29.34 24.86
CA ASP A 196 -2.01 -30.78 25.04
C ASP A 196 -0.98 -31.21 26.10
N ALA A 197 -1.51 -31.82 27.17
CA ALA A 197 -0.85 -32.55 28.27
C ALA A 197 -0.30 -31.74 29.48
#